data_AF-A0A4Z0YYH3-F1
#
_entry.id   AF-A0A4Z0YYH3-F1
#
_cell.length_a   1.000
_cell.length_b   1.000
_cell.length_c   1.000
_cell.angle_alpha   90.00
_cell.angle_beta   90.00
_cell.angle_gamma   90.00
#
_symmetry.space_group_name_H-M   'P 1'
#
loop_
_entity.id
_entity.type
_entity.pdbx_description
1 polymer ?
#
loop_
_entity_poly.entity_id
_entity_poly.type
_entity_poly.pdbx_seq_one_letter_code
_entity_poly.pdbx_strand_id
1 'polypeptide(L)'
;MSAGLGPDTNSADQYPIHTGTWTNWSRSRVLGATLTLERQDADLLIAFTAFFIAFIATRTWKILCFAFHSASSTSDPRDVIYHQSQAILRNSSNPEEGIRLFLSLLWKTRHLKRKFIRPFFMATAAIFCVAAFTIAGGFSSRISTAVGNEVLISSTNCGHSNTTSENTTLYHYGNFSTGAGFENYMYTAESIESQYTKGIVTTADYRLGTLKTNGIVWTQRFPLEPASPLGCTDQYQFCSTAYKGTSGCGPLASFQDAVAGAAPFFNTSYYAYATTSAKTETYARFQYFADTVYVLNNRISAIISFLGPRSLLSQSNLSGGFQGPIAPNQWQLDVTHWQDISLAAIQQAFLATAIGPTDAETLQAHQNYTTTELKKLCNSQKIRSTTYASFSLFGLYFTFIPGFLIVLTSFLLEPVSAWLHKRKYRQHAHLEWTTNATLQLQRLAHEEIRVGTWSECTDTIPVTKADELLGCLDITDLTHPILAPPKEIDVPFQAQEVDETPDTIEGDSVEETLNTPPISPSSNVDIHSEISDLSAGTIVVESNPSPQGDGLNTDEETAPPEDQPSTSSDHRVEHNYHASGLPII
;
A
#
# COMPACT_ATOMS: atom_id res chain seq x y z
N MET A 1 -6.45 9.70 -30.50
CA MET A 1 -6.84 8.30 -30.75
C MET A 1 -6.12 7.47 -29.71
N SER A 2 -6.84 6.79 -28.82
CA SER A 2 -6.22 5.70 -28.05
C SER A 2 -6.02 4.54 -29.02
N ALA A 3 -4.79 4.04 -29.16
CA ALA A 3 -4.59 2.72 -29.75
C ALA A 3 -5.17 1.71 -28.76
N GLY A 4 -6.27 1.05 -29.15
CA GLY A 4 -6.85 0.00 -28.33
C GLY A 4 -5.89 -1.18 -28.30
N LEU A 5 -5.43 -1.55 -27.10
CA LEU A 5 -4.84 -2.87 -26.88
C LEU A 5 -5.88 -3.93 -27.27
N GLY A 6 -5.42 -5.03 -27.88
CA GLY A 6 -6.30 -6.14 -28.19
C GLY A 6 -6.90 -6.76 -26.93
N PRO A 7 -8.02 -7.50 -27.03
CA PRO A 7 -8.43 -8.40 -25.96
C PRO A 7 -7.32 -9.43 -25.68
N ASP A 8 -7.37 -10.02 -24.49
CA ASP A 8 -6.52 -11.13 -24.02
C ASP A 8 -5.14 -10.78 -23.42
N THR A 9 -4.94 -9.56 -22.91
CA THR A 9 -3.97 -9.30 -21.82
C THR A 9 -4.66 -8.74 -20.57
N ASN A 10 -4.47 -9.39 -19.42
CA ASN A 10 -4.92 -8.85 -18.13
C ASN A 10 -4.30 -7.46 -17.89
N SER A 11 -5.12 -6.48 -17.49
CA SER A 11 -4.72 -5.07 -17.38
C SER A 11 -3.90 -4.76 -16.11
N ALA A 12 -2.93 -5.60 -15.77
CA ALA A 12 -2.11 -5.51 -14.57
C ALA A 12 -0.70 -4.94 -14.84
N ASP A 13 -0.10 -5.32 -15.98
CA ASP A 13 1.33 -5.17 -16.26
C ASP A 13 1.63 -4.07 -17.29
N GLN A 14 0.98 -2.91 -17.17
CA GLN A 14 1.19 -1.81 -18.13
C GLN A 14 2.63 -1.24 -18.10
N TYR A 15 3.34 -1.38 -16.99
CA TYR A 15 4.67 -0.83 -16.77
C TYR A 15 5.55 -1.81 -15.96
N PRO A 16 6.86 -1.93 -16.26
CA PRO A 16 7.73 -2.83 -15.52
C PRO A 16 8.11 -2.25 -14.14
N ILE A 17 7.68 -2.92 -13.08
CA ILE A 17 7.82 -2.47 -11.69
C ILE A 17 8.94 -3.23 -10.96
N HIS A 18 9.68 -2.53 -10.11
CA HIS A 18 10.66 -3.14 -9.20
C HIS A 18 9.99 -3.80 -7.99
N THR A 19 9.82 -5.12 -8.02
CA THR A 19 9.49 -5.92 -6.83
C THR A 19 10.73 -6.09 -5.93
N GLY A 20 10.53 -6.19 -4.61
CA GLY A 20 11.61 -6.25 -3.63
C GLY A 20 12.00 -4.88 -3.04
N THR A 21 13.22 -4.77 -2.50
CA THR A 21 13.64 -3.65 -1.65
C THR A 21 14.32 -2.51 -2.41
N TRP A 22 13.93 -1.26 -2.14
CA TRP A 22 14.49 -0.05 -2.74
C TRP A 22 14.47 1.15 -1.77
N THR A 23 14.96 2.32 -2.19
CA THR A 23 15.02 3.54 -1.35
C THR A 23 14.24 4.69 -1.99
N ASN A 24 13.18 5.13 -1.32
CA ASN A 24 12.37 6.29 -1.68
C ASN A 24 13.07 7.58 -1.21
N TRP A 25 13.96 8.12 -2.05
CA TRP A 25 14.87 9.22 -1.70
C TRP A 25 14.18 10.51 -1.22
N SER A 26 12.89 10.74 -1.54
CA SER A 26 12.13 11.88 -1.00
C SER A 26 11.87 11.80 0.52
N ARG A 27 12.12 10.63 1.14
CA ARG A 27 11.93 10.38 2.58
C ARG A 27 13.23 10.08 3.33
N SER A 28 14.39 10.44 2.76
CA SER A 28 15.75 10.07 3.22
C SER A 28 16.06 8.56 3.13
N ARG A 29 17.35 8.22 3.32
CA ARG A 29 17.86 6.84 3.19
C ARG A 29 17.24 5.83 4.17
N VAL A 30 16.82 6.26 5.36
CA VAL A 30 16.33 5.35 6.42
C VAL A 30 14.81 5.21 6.37
N LEU A 31 14.07 6.33 6.48
CA LEU A 31 12.60 6.31 6.45
C LEU A 31 12.04 6.04 5.05
N GLY A 32 12.84 6.26 3.99
CA GLY A 32 12.54 5.87 2.62
C GLY A 32 12.87 4.41 2.28
N ALA A 33 13.47 3.62 3.19
CA ALA A 33 13.71 2.20 2.94
C ALA A 33 12.36 1.48 2.73
N THR A 34 12.13 0.97 1.52
CA THR A 34 10.82 0.52 1.04
C THR A 34 10.92 -0.91 0.50
N LEU A 35 9.88 -1.70 0.70
CA LEU A 35 9.67 -3.01 0.09
C LEU A 35 8.41 -2.93 -0.78
N THR A 36 8.50 -3.22 -2.08
CA THR A 36 7.34 -3.35 -2.98
C THR A 36 7.05 -4.82 -3.23
N LEU A 37 5.79 -5.20 -3.11
CA LEU A 37 5.26 -6.54 -3.38
C LEU A 37 4.07 -6.43 -4.34
N GLU A 38 3.73 -7.53 -5.01
CA GLU A 38 2.46 -7.68 -5.70
C GLU A 38 1.29 -7.59 -4.71
N ARG A 39 0.09 -7.23 -5.20
CA ARG A 39 -1.10 -7.05 -4.34
C ARG A 39 -1.38 -8.27 -3.45
N GLN A 40 -1.23 -9.49 -3.99
CA GLN A 40 -1.53 -10.73 -3.27
C GLN A 40 -0.57 -10.95 -2.09
N ASP A 41 0.75 -10.91 -2.35
CA ASP A 41 1.80 -11.00 -1.32
C ASP A 41 1.71 -9.86 -0.29
N ALA A 42 1.34 -8.66 -0.73
CA ALA A 42 1.13 -7.53 0.15
C ALA A 42 -0.01 -7.77 1.14
N ASP A 43 -1.15 -8.29 0.69
CA ASP A 43 -2.29 -8.58 1.55
C ASP A 43 -2.00 -9.75 2.50
N LEU A 44 -1.23 -10.76 2.06
CA LEU A 44 -0.68 -11.80 2.94
C LEU A 44 0.25 -11.22 4.02
N LEU A 45 1.15 -10.28 3.67
CA LEU A 45 2.04 -9.62 4.64
C LEU A 45 1.26 -8.76 5.65
N ILE A 46 0.19 -8.09 5.23
CA ILE A 46 -0.70 -7.33 6.13
C ILE A 46 -1.40 -8.29 7.11
N ALA A 47 -1.99 -9.38 6.62
CA ALA A 47 -2.66 -10.38 7.45
C ALA A 47 -1.69 -11.04 8.46
N PHE A 48 -0.51 -11.44 8.01
CA PHE A 48 0.55 -11.99 8.88
C PHE A 48 1.00 -10.98 9.94
N THR A 49 1.17 -9.71 9.57
CA THR A 49 1.55 -8.65 10.53
C THR A 49 0.48 -8.43 11.59
N ALA A 50 -0.81 -8.43 11.22
CA ALA A 50 -1.92 -8.32 12.15
C ALA A 50 -2.00 -9.52 13.13
N PHE A 51 -1.86 -10.74 12.61
CA PHE A 51 -1.80 -11.96 13.44
C PHE A 51 -0.59 -11.95 14.38
N PHE A 52 0.58 -11.53 13.90
CA PHE A 52 1.79 -11.41 14.72
C PHE A 52 1.61 -10.40 15.86
N ILE A 53 0.98 -9.25 15.61
CA ILE A 53 0.65 -8.25 16.65
C ILE A 53 -0.30 -8.83 17.71
N ALA A 54 -1.33 -9.58 17.30
CA ALA A 54 -2.21 -10.27 18.23
C ALA A 54 -1.46 -11.33 19.07
N PHE A 55 -0.50 -12.05 18.47
CA PHE A 55 0.35 -12.99 19.19
C PHE A 55 1.25 -12.29 20.22
N ILE A 56 1.89 -11.16 19.85
CA ILE A 56 2.68 -10.33 20.80
C ILE A 56 1.82 -9.90 21.99
N ALA A 57 0.54 -9.55 21.78
CA ALA A 57 -0.36 -9.16 22.87
C ALA A 57 -0.49 -10.24 23.96
N THR A 58 -0.67 -11.50 23.56
CA THR A 58 -0.74 -12.64 24.50
C THR A 58 0.57 -12.86 25.26
N ARG A 59 1.72 -12.71 24.58
CA ARG A 59 3.05 -12.89 25.17
C ARG A 59 3.41 -11.75 26.11
N THR A 60 3.04 -10.51 25.77
CA THR A 60 3.15 -9.33 26.64
C THR A 60 2.32 -9.51 27.90
N TRP A 61 1.07 -9.99 27.78
CA TRP A 61 0.22 -10.30 28.93
C TRP A 61 0.84 -11.35 29.86
N LYS A 62 1.39 -12.44 29.31
CA LYS A 62 2.09 -13.46 30.12
C LYS A 62 3.32 -12.90 30.84
N ILE A 63 4.11 -12.03 30.19
CA ILE A 63 5.25 -11.36 30.83
C ILE A 63 4.79 -10.44 31.97
N LEU A 64 3.75 -9.64 31.75
CA LEU A 64 3.18 -8.76 32.78
C LEU A 64 2.62 -9.57 33.96
N CYS A 65 1.92 -10.67 33.70
CA CYS A 65 1.42 -11.56 34.74
C CYS A 65 2.54 -12.13 35.62
N PHE A 66 3.60 -12.66 35.01
CA PHE A 66 4.76 -13.16 35.73
C PHE A 66 5.46 -12.04 36.53
N ALA A 67 5.65 -10.87 35.93
CA ALA A 67 6.27 -9.72 36.58
C ALA A 67 5.46 -9.24 37.79
N PHE A 68 4.14 -9.05 37.64
CA PHE A 68 3.28 -8.62 38.74
C PHE A 68 3.13 -9.68 39.83
N HIS A 69 3.05 -10.97 39.48
CA HIS A 69 3.03 -12.05 40.46
C HIS A 69 4.34 -12.09 41.24
N SER A 70 5.49 -12.12 40.56
CA SER A 70 6.82 -12.20 41.16
C SER A 70 7.19 -10.97 41.99
N ALA A 71 6.78 -9.77 41.57
CA ALA A 71 6.97 -8.53 42.34
C ALA A 71 6.01 -8.41 43.54
N SER A 72 4.86 -9.09 43.49
CA SER A 72 3.88 -9.09 44.58
C SER A 72 4.03 -10.24 45.56
N SER A 73 4.89 -11.22 45.27
CA SER A 73 5.06 -12.44 46.08
C SER A 73 5.59 -12.13 47.48
N THR A 74 5.00 -12.77 48.48
CA THR A 74 5.35 -12.59 49.90
C THR A 74 5.05 -13.87 50.67
N SER A 75 5.91 -14.19 51.64
CA SER A 75 5.74 -15.30 52.59
C SER A 75 4.88 -14.93 53.80
N ASP A 76 4.46 -13.66 53.93
CA ASP A 76 3.58 -13.23 55.01
C ASP A 76 2.16 -13.75 54.75
N PRO A 77 1.38 -14.15 55.77
CA PRO A 77 -0.04 -14.46 55.59
C PRO A 77 -0.82 -13.31 54.95
N ARG A 78 -1.56 -13.59 53.86
CA ARG A 78 -2.40 -12.61 53.15
C ARG A 78 -3.86 -13.07 53.10
N ASP A 79 -4.70 -12.24 52.52
CA ASP A 79 -6.13 -12.50 52.40
C ASP A 79 -6.49 -13.24 51.11
N VAL A 80 -7.75 -13.71 51.03
CA VAL A 80 -8.29 -14.41 49.86
C VAL A 80 -8.14 -13.60 48.56
N ILE A 81 -8.13 -12.26 48.62
CA ILE A 81 -8.01 -11.38 47.45
C ILE A 81 -6.58 -11.40 46.90
N TYR A 82 -5.56 -11.48 47.77
CA TYR A 82 -4.19 -11.75 47.38
C TYR A 82 -4.08 -13.10 46.65
N HIS A 83 -4.53 -14.19 47.27
CA HIS A 83 -4.36 -15.54 46.72
C HIS A 83 -5.14 -15.73 45.40
N GLN A 84 -6.38 -15.25 45.34
CA GLN A 84 -7.15 -15.23 44.09
C GLN A 84 -6.48 -14.37 43.01
N SER A 85 -5.84 -13.24 43.36
CA SER A 85 -5.07 -12.47 42.39
C SER A 85 -3.87 -13.24 41.84
N GLN A 86 -3.10 -13.94 42.69
CA GLN A 86 -1.95 -14.74 42.24
C GLN A 86 -2.39 -15.88 41.32
N ALA A 87 -3.47 -16.60 41.67
CA ALA A 87 -4.04 -17.66 40.85
C ALA A 87 -4.55 -17.15 39.48
N ILE A 88 -5.17 -15.96 39.41
CA ILE A 88 -5.60 -15.35 38.14
C ILE A 88 -4.39 -14.95 37.28
N LEU A 89 -3.33 -14.36 37.88
CA LEU A 89 -2.11 -14.01 37.15
C LEU A 89 -1.41 -15.27 36.58
N ARG A 90 -1.37 -16.37 37.33
CA ARG A 90 -0.75 -17.62 36.84
C ARG A 90 -1.51 -18.22 35.66
N ASN A 91 -2.84 -18.33 35.78
CA ASN A 91 -3.66 -19.16 34.90
C ASN A 91 -4.32 -18.41 33.74
N SER A 92 -4.49 -17.08 33.79
CA SER A 92 -5.04 -16.31 32.66
C SER A 92 -4.15 -16.46 31.41
N SER A 93 -4.71 -16.99 30.32
CA SER A 93 -3.97 -17.31 29.08
C SER A 93 -3.70 -16.08 28.22
N ASN A 94 -4.67 -15.17 28.16
CA ASN A 94 -4.71 -13.95 27.38
C ASN A 94 -5.22 -12.79 28.26
N PRO A 95 -5.10 -11.51 27.85
CA PRO A 95 -5.53 -10.40 28.67
C PRO A 95 -7.05 -10.29 28.83
N GLU A 96 -7.85 -10.86 27.91
CA GLU A 96 -9.32 -10.82 27.96
C GLU A 96 -9.89 -11.65 29.12
N GLU A 97 -9.41 -12.89 29.32
CA GLU A 97 -9.72 -13.66 30.53
C GLU A 97 -9.17 -12.96 31.78
N GLY A 98 -8.04 -12.26 31.68
CA GLY A 98 -7.56 -11.36 32.74
C GLY A 98 -8.60 -10.32 33.14
N ILE A 99 -9.15 -9.58 32.17
CA ILE A 99 -10.24 -8.61 32.39
C ILE A 99 -11.44 -9.30 33.04
N ARG A 100 -11.92 -10.40 32.46
CA ARG A 100 -13.12 -11.12 32.90
C ARG A 100 -13.01 -11.59 34.36
N LEU A 101 -11.87 -12.16 34.73
CA LEU A 101 -11.60 -12.68 36.07
C LEU A 101 -11.37 -11.55 37.09
N PHE A 102 -10.59 -10.50 36.75
CA PHE A 102 -10.36 -9.38 37.68
C PHE A 102 -11.62 -8.50 37.88
N LEU A 103 -12.45 -8.29 36.86
CA LEU A 103 -13.76 -7.62 37.03
C LEU A 103 -14.72 -8.46 37.88
N SER A 104 -14.71 -9.79 37.72
CA SER A 104 -15.50 -10.70 38.57
C SER A 104 -15.05 -10.65 40.04
N LEU A 105 -13.72 -10.60 40.29
CA LEU A 105 -13.14 -10.45 41.62
C LEU A 105 -13.46 -9.08 42.23
N LEU A 106 -13.39 -8.00 41.45
CA LEU A 106 -13.80 -6.65 41.86
C LEU A 106 -15.27 -6.60 42.29
N TRP A 107 -16.17 -7.18 41.47
CA TRP A 107 -17.60 -7.17 41.76
C TRP A 107 -17.92 -7.90 43.06
N LYS A 108 -17.35 -9.10 43.27
CA LYS A 108 -17.52 -9.87 44.50
C LYS A 108 -16.90 -9.17 45.73
N THR A 109 -15.82 -8.41 45.55
CA THR A 109 -15.10 -7.75 46.67
C THR A 109 -15.47 -6.28 46.90
N ARG A 110 -16.38 -5.71 46.11
CA ARG A 110 -16.78 -4.27 46.11
C ARG A 110 -17.11 -3.67 47.48
N HIS A 111 -17.54 -4.48 48.44
CA HIS A 111 -17.90 -4.05 49.80
C HIS A 111 -16.66 -3.74 50.68
N LEU A 112 -15.47 -4.23 50.31
CA LEU A 112 -14.23 -4.12 51.09
C LEU A 112 -13.41 -2.89 50.66
N LYS A 113 -13.83 -1.71 51.14
CA LYS A 113 -13.39 -0.33 50.75
C LYS A 113 -11.87 0.01 50.72
N ARG A 114 -10.96 -0.92 51.03
CA ARG A 114 -9.50 -0.75 50.87
C ARG A 114 -8.81 -1.86 50.06
N LYS A 115 -9.50 -2.95 49.72
CA LYS A 115 -8.87 -4.16 49.13
C LYS A 115 -9.09 -4.31 47.62
N PHE A 116 -9.99 -3.53 47.03
CA PHE A 116 -10.27 -3.54 45.58
C PHE A 116 -9.12 -2.99 44.71
N ILE A 117 -8.15 -2.26 45.29
CA ILE A 117 -7.10 -1.55 44.55
C ILE A 117 -6.23 -2.49 43.69
N ARG A 118 -5.85 -3.66 44.22
CA ARG A 118 -5.02 -4.64 43.51
C ARG A 118 -5.72 -5.22 42.27
N PRO A 119 -6.91 -5.84 42.37
CA PRO A 119 -7.61 -6.33 41.18
C PRO A 119 -8.07 -5.20 40.25
N PHE A 120 -8.29 -3.97 40.74
CA PHE A 120 -8.51 -2.80 39.89
C PHE A 120 -7.32 -2.49 39.01
N PHE A 121 -6.11 -2.41 39.58
CA PHE A 121 -4.89 -2.14 38.82
C PHE A 121 -4.58 -3.24 37.79
N MET A 122 -4.85 -4.52 38.13
CA MET A 122 -4.66 -5.62 37.18
C MET A 122 -5.71 -5.61 36.06
N ALA A 123 -6.97 -5.25 36.35
CA ALA A 123 -8.00 -5.06 35.34
C ALA A 123 -7.67 -3.89 34.40
N THR A 124 -7.21 -2.75 34.91
CA THR A 124 -6.83 -1.60 34.05
C THR A 124 -5.57 -1.91 33.21
N ALA A 125 -4.59 -2.63 33.75
CA ALA A 125 -3.45 -3.12 32.98
C ALA A 125 -3.87 -4.07 31.84
N ALA A 126 -4.82 -4.97 32.09
CA ALA A 126 -5.36 -5.89 31.09
C ALA A 126 -6.16 -5.15 29.99
N ILE A 127 -7.04 -4.21 30.37
CA ILE A 127 -7.77 -3.33 29.44
C ILE A 127 -6.80 -2.52 28.59
N PHE A 128 -5.75 -1.94 29.19
CA PHE A 128 -4.73 -1.19 28.47
C PHE A 128 -3.97 -2.07 27.46
N CYS A 129 -3.65 -3.32 27.82
CA CYS A 129 -3.03 -4.27 26.89
C CYS A 129 -3.94 -4.55 25.68
N VAL A 130 -5.23 -4.88 25.92
CA VAL A 130 -6.18 -5.09 24.82
C VAL A 130 -6.28 -3.86 23.94
N ALA A 131 -6.55 -2.68 24.52
CA ALA A 131 -6.68 -1.44 23.77
C ALA A 131 -5.42 -1.10 22.95
N ALA A 132 -4.23 -1.15 23.55
CA ALA A 132 -2.97 -0.82 22.87
C ALA A 132 -2.67 -1.78 21.71
N PHE A 133 -2.86 -3.10 21.89
CA PHE A 133 -2.59 -4.08 20.84
C PHE A 133 -3.69 -4.15 19.77
N THR A 134 -4.96 -3.91 20.10
CA THR A 134 -6.03 -3.76 19.11
C THR A 134 -5.80 -2.52 18.24
N ILE A 135 -5.39 -1.40 18.84
CA ILE A 135 -5.01 -0.18 18.10
C ILE A 135 -3.81 -0.47 17.20
N ALA A 136 -2.72 -1.06 17.73
CA ALA A 136 -1.56 -1.42 16.93
C ALA A 136 -1.90 -2.37 15.78
N GLY A 137 -2.80 -3.34 16.01
CA GLY A 137 -3.32 -4.26 15.00
C GLY A 137 -4.05 -3.54 13.86
N GLY A 138 -4.92 -2.58 14.17
CA GLY A 138 -5.56 -1.72 13.16
C GLY A 138 -4.56 -0.87 12.37
N PHE A 139 -3.52 -0.36 13.04
CA PHE A 139 -2.43 0.37 12.41
C PHE A 139 -1.47 -0.49 11.57
N SER A 140 -1.55 -1.84 11.58
CA SER A 140 -0.74 -2.69 10.69
C SER A 140 -0.91 -2.34 9.21
N SER A 141 -2.14 -2.12 8.77
CA SER A 141 -2.50 -1.65 7.42
C SER A 141 -1.77 -0.36 7.02
N ARG A 142 -1.52 0.53 7.99
CA ARG A 142 -0.82 1.80 7.77
C ARG A 142 0.66 1.63 7.48
N ILE A 143 1.29 0.48 7.76
CA ILE A 143 2.69 0.20 7.38
C ILE A 143 2.85 0.23 5.84
N SER A 144 1.80 -0.15 5.10
CA SER A 144 1.74 0.07 3.65
C SER A 144 1.32 1.50 3.29
N THR A 145 0.17 1.98 3.79
CA THR A 145 -0.35 3.30 3.37
C THR A 145 0.57 4.47 3.76
N ALA A 146 1.50 4.28 4.71
CA ALA A 146 2.52 5.27 5.05
C ALA A 146 3.44 5.59 3.87
N VAL A 147 3.82 4.59 3.06
CA VAL A 147 4.50 4.83 1.77
C VAL A 147 3.48 5.26 0.72
N GLY A 148 2.31 4.62 0.73
CA GLY A 148 1.22 4.83 -0.23
C GLY A 148 1.42 4.00 -1.50
N ASN A 149 0.60 4.28 -2.51
CA ASN A 149 0.59 3.58 -3.80
C ASN A 149 1.81 3.89 -4.70
N GLU A 150 2.88 4.47 -4.16
CA GLU A 150 4.12 4.78 -4.90
C GLU A 150 4.95 3.50 -5.12
N VAL A 151 5.29 3.22 -6.37
CA VAL A 151 6.18 2.12 -6.77
C VAL A 151 7.29 2.60 -7.69
N LEU A 152 8.44 1.93 -7.65
CA LEU A 152 9.61 2.24 -8.46
C LEU A 152 9.53 1.51 -9.81
N ILE A 153 9.84 2.21 -10.90
CA ILE A 153 10.00 1.59 -12.24
C ILE A 153 11.32 0.81 -12.26
N SER A 154 11.33 -0.34 -12.93
CA SER A 154 12.56 -1.06 -13.28
C SER A 154 12.62 -1.23 -14.79
N SER A 155 13.64 -0.69 -15.46
CA SER A 155 13.88 -0.99 -16.87
C SER A 155 15.37 -1.00 -17.21
N THR A 156 15.74 -1.94 -18.08
CA THR A 156 17.05 -1.97 -18.75
C THR A 156 17.16 -0.92 -19.86
N ASN A 157 16.02 -0.41 -20.35
CA ASN A 157 15.92 0.35 -21.59
C ASN A 157 15.73 1.86 -21.35
N CYS A 158 16.02 2.35 -20.14
CA CYS A 158 15.95 3.80 -19.87
C CYS A 158 16.96 4.58 -20.75
N GLY A 159 16.45 5.56 -21.48
CA GLY A 159 17.21 6.26 -22.51
C GLY A 159 16.31 7.05 -23.45
N HIS A 160 16.87 7.43 -24.60
CA HIS A 160 16.17 8.19 -25.64
C HIS A 160 16.25 7.50 -27.00
N SER A 161 15.22 7.68 -27.83
CA SER A 161 15.28 7.33 -29.24
C SER A 161 16.25 8.26 -29.96
N ASN A 162 17.32 7.70 -30.52
CA ASN A 162 18.23 8.42 -31.39
C ASN A 162 17.59 8.54 -32.78
N THR A 163 17.09 9.72 -33.12
CA THR A 163 16.51 9.99 -34.45
C THR A 163 17.56 10.00 -35.57
N THR A 164 18.85 10.03 -35.26
CA THR A 164 19.96 10.04 -36.24
C THR A 164 20.72 8.71 -36.27
N SER A 165 20.26 7.77 -37.10
CA SER A 165 20.97 6.51 -37.33
C SER A 165 21.96 6.65 -38.48
N GLU A 166 23.24 6.83 -38.13
CA GLU A 166 24.48 6.94 -38.94
C GLU A 166 24.52 7.94 -40.12
N ASN A 167 23.48 7.99 -40.96
CA ASN A 167 23.28 8.99 -42.02
C ASN A 167 21.80 9.37 -42.24
N THR A 168 20.84 8.79 -41.49
CA THR A 168 19.40 9.01 -41.67
C THR A 168 18.76 9.65 -40.45
N THR A 169 18.15 10.82 -40.63
CA THR A 169 17.30 11.47 -39.62
C THR A 169 15.86 11.01 -39.76
N LEU A 170 15.41 10.10 -38.89
CA LEU A 170 14.05 9.55 -38.90
C LEU A 170 13.05 10.53 -38.26
N TYR A 171 12.30 11.24 -39.12
CA TYR A 171 11.12 12.01 -38.71
C TYR A 171 9.84 11.25 -39.02
N HIS A 172 9.20 10.67 -37.99
CA HIS A 172 7.88 10.08 -38.11
C HIS A 172 6.79 11.17 -38.11
N TYR A 173 6.47 11.70 -39.30
CA TYR A 173 5.25 12.46 -39.54
C TYR A 173 4.15 11.51 -40.01
N GLY A 174 3.03 11.50 -39.28
CA GLY A 174 2.00 10.46 -39.38
C GLY A 174 1.16 10.47 -40.67
N ASN A 175 0.36 9.41 -40.82
CA ASN A 175 -0.38 9.05 -42.03
C ASN A 175 -1.16 10.21 -42.66
N PHE A 176 -0.86 10.53 -43.91
CA PHE A 176 -1.71 11.38 -44.75
C PHE A 176 -2.67 10.50 -45.57
N SER A 177 -3.91 10.97 -45.74
CA SER A 177 -4.88 10.30 -46.61
C SER A 177 -4.68 10.74 -48.05
N THR A 178 -4.44 9.79 -48.96
CA THR A 178 -4.47 10.03 -50.41
C THR A 178 -5.77 9.49 -51.00
N GLY A 179 -6.09 9.88 -52.23
CA GLY A 179 -7.25 9.34 -52.97
C GLY A 179 -7.17 7.83 -53.28
N ALA A 180 -6.05 7.17 -52.97
CA ALA A 180 -5.86 5.73 -53.15
C ALA A 180 -5.84 4.94 -51.83
N GLY A 181 -5.62 5.59 -50.67
CA GLY A 181 -5.61 4.93 -49.37
C GLY A 181 -4.72 5.63 -48.32
N PHE A 182 -4.46 4.92 -47.23
CA PHE A 182 -3.44 5.27 -46.24
C PHE A 182 -2.11 4.61 -46.61
N GLU A 183 -1.05 5.40 -46.78
CA GLU A 183 0.31 4.89 -47.00
C GLU A 183 1.30 5.58 -46.04
N ASN A 184 2.22 4.82 -45.48
CA ASN A 184 3.28 5.34 -44.62
C ASN A 184 4.46 5.79 -45.47
N TYR A 185 4.66 7.11 -45.58
CA TYR A 185 5.79 7.70 -46.29
C TYR A 185 6.89 8.14 -45.30
N MET A 186 8.06 7.51 -45.37
CA MET A 186 9.28 8.04 -44.75
C MET A 186 10.03 8.91 -45.76
N TYR A 187 10.51 10.08 -45.32
CA TYR A 187 11.30 10.99 -46.15
C TYR A 187 12.59 11.41 -45.43
N THR A 188 13.67 11.48 -46.19
CA THR A 188 14.97 12.02 -45.79
C THR A 188 15.13 13.45 -46.31
N ALA A 189 15.70 14.36 -45.53
CA ALA A 189 15.91 15.76 -45.94
C ALA A 189 17.28 16.30 -45.49
N GLU A 190 17.88 17.14 -46.33
CA GLU A 190 19.09 17.92 -45.99
C GLU A 190 18.74 19.28 -45.33
N SER A 191 19.69 20.22 -45.30
CA SER A 191 19.77 21.27 -44.27
C SER A 191 18.65 22.32 -44.29
N ILE A 192 18.53 22.99 -43.14
CA ILE A 192 17.39 23.80 -42.72
C ILE A 192 17.13 25.06 -43.57
N GLU A 193 18.13 25.56 -44.30
CA GLU A 193 17.97 26.73 -45.17
C GLU A 193 17.06 26.47 -46.38
N SER A 194 16.83 25.20 -46.74
CA SER A 194 15.90 24.81 -47.80
C SER A 194 14.41 25.02 -47.45
N GLN A 195 14.06 25.15 -46.15
CA GLN A 195 12.67 25.12 -45.70
C GLN A 195 11.94 26.48 -45.81
N TYR A 196 12.64 27.58 -46.11
CA TYR A 196 12.03 28.90 -46.30
C TYR A 196 11.40 29.09 -47.69
N THR A 197 10.44 28.22 -48.06
CA THR A 197 9.68 28.35 -49.31
C THR A 197 8.17 28.47 -49.08
N LYS A 198 7.71 29.71 -48.95
CA LYS A 198 6.39 30.18 -49.43
C LYS A 198 5.14 29.57 -48.77
N GLY A 199 4.87 29.95 -47.52
CA GLY A 199 3.51 29.90 -46.97
C GLY A 199 2.56 30.79 -47.77
N ILE A 200 1.41 30.27 -48.21
CA ILE A 200 0.36 31.05 -48.86
C ILE A 200 -0.56 31.62 -47.77
N VAL A 201 -0.74 32.95 -47.81
CA VAL A 201 -1.55 33.71 -46.84
C VAL A 201 -3.05 33.54 -47.15
N THR A 202 -3.83 33.02 -46.19
CA THR A 202 -5.29 32.97 -46.27
C THR A 202 -5.97 33.12 -44.90
N THR A 203 -6.81 34.15 -44.71
CA THR A 203 -8.10 34.03 -44.02
C THR A 203 -9.13 34.99 -44.64
N ALA A 204 -10.40 34.79 -44.31
CA ALA A 204 -11.51 35.77 -44.31
C ALA A 204 -12.14 36.22 -45.66
N ASP A 205 -13.49 36.17 -45.68
CA ASP A 205 -14.48 36.57 -46.70
C ASP A 205 -14.33 36.11 -48.17
N TYR A 206 -15.34 35.52 -48.79
CA TYR A 206 -15.18 34.78 -50.07
C TYR A 206 -15.61 35.55 -51.34
N ARG A 207 -14.68 35.83 -52.27
CA ARG A 207 -15.01 36.01 -53.70
C ARG A 207 -15.25 34.67 -54.36
N LEU A 208 -16.29 34.60 -55.21
CA LEU A 208 -16.52 33.51 -56.15
C LEU A 208 -15.71 33.77 -57.43
N GLY A 209 -14.64 32.99 -57.63
CA GLY A 209 -13.88 32.94 -58.88
C GLY A 209 -14.30 31.75 -59.74
N THR A 210 -14.55 31.95 -61.03
CA THR A 210 -14.89 30.88 -61.98
C THR A 210 -13.72 30.58 -62.92
N LEU A 211 -13.04 29.46 -62.68
CA LEU A 211 -12.04 28.92 -63.61
C LEU A 211 -12.73 28.04 -64.66
N LYS A 212 -12.63 28.40 -65.94
CA LYS A 212 -13.10 27.56 -67.05
C LYS A 212 -11.95 26.76 -67.64
N THR A 213 -12.04 25.44 -67.53
CA THR A 213 -11.06 24.50 -68.12
C THR A 213 -11.82 23.40 -68.84
N ASN A 214 -11.54 23.19 -70.14
CA ASN A 214 -12.21 22.20 -70.98
C ASN A 214 -13.76 22.26 -70.93
N GLY A 215 -14.31 23.47 -70.89
CA GLY A 215 -15.75 23.73 -70.82
C GLY A 215 -16.38 23.60 -69.42
N ILE A 216 -15.72 22.91 -68.49
CA ILE A 216 -16.17 22.78 -67.10
C ILE A 216 -15.90 24.09 -66.35
N VAL A 217 -16.88 24.54 -65.57
CA VAL A 217 -16.78 25.74 -64.71
C VAL A 217 -16.47 25.30 -63.28
N TRP A 218 -15.26 25.59 -62.82
CA TRP A 218 -14.82 25.37 -61.45
C TRP A 218 -15.06 26.65 -60.63
N THR A 219 -16.07 26.61 -59.76
CA THR A 219 -16.38 27.72 -58.84
C THR A 219 -15.53 27.59 -57.57
N GLN A 220 -14.51 28.43 -57.44
CA GLN A 220 -13.64 28.47 -56.26
C GLN A 220 -13.97 29.67 -55.38
N ARG A 221 -13.86 29.49 -54.05
CA ARG A 221 -14.04 30.56 -53.05
C ARG A 221 -12.66 31.03 -52.58
N PHE A 222 -12.38 32.32 -52.72
CA PHE A 222 -11.09 32.94 -52.35
C PHE A 222 -11.29 34.03 -51.29
N PRO A 223 -10.42 34.14 -50.26
CA PRO A 223 -10.46 35.25 -49.30
C PRO A 223 -10.41 36.67 -49.93
N LEU A 224 -11.01 37.63 -49.24
CA LEU A 224 -11.26 39.05 -49.57
C LEU A 224 -10.59 39.95 -48.54
N GLU A 225 -10.77 39.60 -47.27
CA GLU A 225 -10.07 40.16 -46.13
C GLU A 225 -8.67 39.51 -46.02
N PRO A 226 -7.74 40.07 -45.22
CA PRO A 226 -6.41 39.49 -45.03
C PRO A 226 -6.42 38.34 -44.01
N ALA A 227 -5.26 37.66 -43.88
CA ALA A 227 -5.09 36.66 -42.84
C ALA A 227 -5.08 37.28 -41.43
N SER A 228 -5.88 36.71 -40.53
CA SER A 228 -5.81 36.72 -39.05
C SER A 228 -4.90 35.64 -38.42
N PRO A 229 -3.58 35.52 -38.70
CA PRO A 229 -2.78 34.42 -38.16
C PRO A 229 -2.51 34.62 -36.66
N LEU A 230 -2.73 33.57 -35.87
CA LEU A 230 -2.20 33.50 -34.51
C LEU A 230 -0.70 33.20 -34.56
N GLY A 231 0.11 34.07 -33.95
CA GLY A 231 1.53 33.80 -33.69
C GLY A 231 1.72 33.22 -32.28
N CYS A 232 2.51 32.15 -32.16
CA CYS A 232 2.90 31.56 -30.88
C CYS A 232 4.42 31.65 -30.71
N THR A 233 4.86 31.94 -29.48
CA THR A 233 6.27 32.10 -29.12
C THR A 233 6.63 31.14 -28.00
N ASP A 234 7.07 29.93 -28.35
CA ASP A 234 7.49 28.90 -27.38
C ASP A 234 8.85 29.28 -26.77
N GLN A 235 8.87 29.63 -25.48
CA GLN A 235 10.10 29.97 -24.73
C GLN A 235 10.37 29.00 -23.57
N TYR A 236 11.65 28.77 -23.30
CA TYR A 236 12.13 27.84 -22.27
C TYR A 236 13.15 28.54 -21.37
N GLN A 237 13.22 28.12 -20.11
CA GLN A 237 14.25 28.55 -19.16
C GLN A 237 14.60 27.39 -18.22
N PHE A 238 15.89 27.09 -18.08
CA PHE A 238 16.40 26.08 -17.15
C PHE A 238 17.14 26.78 -15.99
N CYS A 239 16.87 26.34 -14.76
CA CYS A 239 17.41 26.95 -13.53
C CYS A 239 18.08 25.92 -12.62
N SER A 240 19.29 26.22 -12.15
CA SER A 240 20.07 25.39 -11.24
C SER A 240 19.84 25.81 -9.79
N THR A 241 19.31 24.90 -8.96
CA THR A 241 19.04 25.13 -7.52
C THR A 241 20.30 25.26 -6.67
N ALA A 242 21.49 25.20 -7.27
CA ALA A 242 22.77 25.46 -6.59
C ALA A 242 22.98 26.97 -6.29
N TYR A 243 22.23 27.85 -6.98
CA TYR A 243 22.32 29.30 -6.85
C TYR A 243 21.04 29.87 -6.23
N LYS A 244 21.09 31.11 -5.73
CA LYS A 244 19.94 31.77 -5.07
C LYS A 244 19.18 32.66 -6.04
N GLY A 245 17.85 32.55 -6.05
CA GLY A 245 16.98 33.32 -6.94
C GLY A 245 17.29 33.05 -8.42
N THR A 246 17.15 34.07 -9.26
CA THR A 246 17.38 33.98 -10.72
C THR A 246 18.84 33.82 -11.14
N SER A 247 19.80 33.93 -10.20
CA SER A 247 21.25 33.93 -10.52
C SER A 247 21.81 32.60 -11.05
N GLY A 248 21.03 31.51 -11.01
CA GLY A 248 21.36 30.21 -11.61
C GLY A 248 20.50 29.82 -12.81
N CYS A 249 19.77 30.77 -13.40
CA CYS A 249 18.90 30.53 -14.55
C CYS A 249 19.56 30.95 -15.86
N GLY A 250 19.36 30.14 -16.91
CA GLY A 250 19.63 30.56 -18.28
C GLY A 250 18.69 31.68 -18.77
N PRO A 251 18.86 32.18 -20.00
CA PRO A 251 17.93 33.11 -20.60
C PRO A 251 16.55 32.45 -20.84
N LEU A 252 15.48 33.25 -20.84
CA LEU A 252 14.17 32.84 -21.34
C LEU A 252 14.18 32.99 -22.87
N ALA A 253 14.43 31.89 -23.59
CA ALA A 253 14.79 31.92 -25.01
C ALA A 253 14.22 30.71 -25.77
N SER A 254 14.64 30.49 -27.03
CA SER A 254 14.34 29.25 -27.74
C SER A 254 14.89 28.04 -26.97
N PHE A 255 14.39 26.83 -27.25
CA PHE A 255 14.85 25.63 -26.53
C PHE A 255 16.38 25.46 -26.58
N GLN A 256 16.99 25.67 -27.76
CA GLN A 256 18.44 25.51 -27.93
C GLN A 256 19.23 26.61 -27.20
N ASP A 257 18.79 27.87 -27.30
CA ASP A 257 19.43 28.99 -26.60
C ASP A 257 19.29 28.89 -25.07
N ALA A 258 18.15 28.41 -24.59
CA ALA A 258 17.88 28.18 -23.18
C ALA A 258 18.77 27.07 -22.62
N VAL A 259 18.96 25.96 -23.35
CA VAL A 259 19.92 24.90 -22.99
C VAL A 259 21.36 25.43 -23.04
N ALA A 260 21.75 26.13 -24.12
CA ALA A 260 23.11 26.65 -24.30
C ALA A 260 23.49 27.67 -23.21
N GLY A 261 22.60 28.61 -22.91
CA GLY A 261 22.80 29.63 -21.87
C GLY A 261 22.66 29.11 -20.44
N ALA A 262 21.95 27.99 -20.22
CA ALA A 262 21.85 27.36 -18.91
C ALA A 262 23.00 26.40 -18.57
N ALA A 263 23.60 25.75 -19.59
CA ALA A 263 24.64 24.72 -19.42
C ALA A 263 25.77 25.06 -18.42
N PRO A 264 26.32 26.30 -18.36
CA PRO A 264 27.34 26.65 -17.38
C PRO A 264 26.92 26.48 -15.91
N PHE A 265 25.65 26.75 -15.58
CA PHE A 265 25.11 26.59 -14.21
C PHE A 265 24.94 25.12 -13.77
N PHE A 266 25.18 24.17 -14.68
CA PHE A 266 25.17 22.74 -14.41
C PHE A 266 26.55 22.09 -14.59
N ASN A 267 27.62 22.88 -14.70
CA ASN A 267 29.00 22.43 -14.92
C ASN A 267 29.15 21.59 -16.20
N THR A 268 28.56 22.08 -17.30
CA THR A 268 28.65 21.50 -18.64
C THR A 268 28.68 22.59 -19.71
N SER A 269 28.76 22.21 -20.99
CA SER A 269 28.64 23.11 -22.15
C SER A 269 27.62 22.55 -23.14
N TYR A 270 27.13 23.39 -24.05
CA TYR A 270 26.18 22.97 -25.09
C TYR A 270 26.68 21.78 -25.92
N TYR A 271 27.95 21.79 -26.32
CA TYR A 271 28.60 20.69 -27.05
C TYR A 271 28.75 19.42 -26.20
N ALA A 272 29.06 19.56 -24.90
CA ALA A 272 29.20 18.41 -24.01
C ALA A 272 27.84 17.78 -23.64
N TYR A 273 26.78 18.58 -23.57
CA TYR A 273 25.39 18.14 -23.41
C TYR A 273 24.96 17.18 -24.55
N ALA A 274 25.26 17.54 -25.80
CA ALA A 274 24.88 16.77 -26.97
C ALA A 274 25.52 15.36 -27.06
N THR A 275 26.56 15.05 -26.28
CA THR A 275 27.25 13.74 -26.31
C THR A 275 26.80 12.76 -25.22
N THR A 276 25.67 13.04 -24.56
CA THR A 276 25.01 12.24 -23.49
C THR A 276 25.90 11.75 -22.33
N SER A 277 27.10 12.34 -22.20
CA SER A 277 28.19 11.83 -21.39
C SER A 277 28.25 12.52 -20.01
N ALA A 278 27.14 12.49 -19.27
CA ALA A 278 27.06 13.14 -17.96
C ALA A 278 28.07 12.59 -16.94
N LYS A 279 28.95 13.47 -16.42
CA LYS A 279 30.02 13.15 -15.45
C LYS A 279 29.73 13.55 -14.01
N THR A 280 28.67 14.31 -13.76
CA THR A 280 28.28 14.77 -12.41
C THR A 280 26.76 14.66 -12.26
N GLU A 281 26.27 14.49 -11.04
CA GLU A 281 24.82 14.42 -10.78
C GLU A 281 24.08 15.69 -11.23
N THR A 282 24.69 16.86 -11.04
CA THR A 282 24.11 18.15 -11.46
C THR A 282 23.97 18.23 -12.98
N TYR A 283 25.00 17.81 -13.72
CA TYR A 283 24.94 17.74 -15.19
C TYR A 283 23.94 16.65 -15.64
N ALA A 284 23.97 15.46 -15.05
CA ALA A 284 23.05 14.37 -15.41
C ALA A 284 21.57 14.77 -15.25
N ARG A 285 21.22 15.50 -14.19
CA ARG A 285 19.87 16.03 -13.99
C ARG A 285 19.46 17.01 -15.08
N PHE A 286 20.33 17.97 -15.41
CA PHE A 286 20.07 18.93 -16.49
C PHE A 286 19.92 18.23 -17.85
N GLN A 287 20.83 17.32 -18.17
CA GLN A 287 20.81 16.56 -19.42
C GLN A 287 19.51 15.74 -19.53
N TYR A 288 19.22 14.89 -18.52
CA TYR A 288 18.01 14.07 -18.50
C TYR A 288 16.72 14.88 -18.66
N PHE A 289 16.60 16.03 -17.99
CA PHE A 289 15.42 16.89 -18.11
C PHE A 289 15.31 17.56 -19.48
N ALA A 290 16.41 18.06 -20.04
CA ALA A 290 16.42 18.67 -21.37
C ALA A 290 16.15 17.61 -22.46
N ASP A 291 16.83 16.47 -22.42
CA ASP A 291 16.63 15.34 -23.33
C ASP A 291 15.15 14.88 -23.32
N THR A 292 14.59 14.67 -22.13
CA THR A 292 13.19 14.23 -21.97
C THR A 292 12.19 15.22 -22.58
N VAL A 293 12.37 16.53 -22.35
CA VAL A 293 11.50 17.58 -22.93
C VAL A 293 11.74 17.76 -24.44
N TYR A 294 12.92 17.40 -24.95
CA TYR A 294 13.18 17.45 -26.38
C TYR A 294 12.55 16.28 -27.15
N VAL A 295 12.71 15.05 -26.63
CA VAL A 295 12.49 13.80 -27.38
C VAL A 295 11.04 13.56 -27.81
N LEU A 296 10.03 13.84 -26.98
CA LEU A 296 8.62 13.69 -27.38
C LEU A 296 8.07 14.87 -28.19
N ASN A 297 8.88 15.89 -28.49
CA ASN A 297 8.51 17.05 -29.32
C ASN A 297 7.15 17.66 -28.94
N ASN A 298 6.92 17.96 -27.66
CA ASN A 298 5.65 18.43 -27.12
C ASN A 298 5.27 19.88 -27.51
N ARG A 299 5.92 20.47 -28.51
CA ARG A 299 5.78 21.90 -28.90
C ARG A 299 4.39 22.16 -29.49
N ILE A 300 3.89 23.39 -29.38
CA ILE A 300 2.56 23.74 -29.92
C ILE A 300 2.52 23.50 -31.44
N SER A 301 3.59 23.83 -32.16
CA SER A 301 3.75 23.57 -33.59
C SER A 301 3.69 22.07 -33.96
N ALA A 302 4.22 21.20 -33.11
CA ALA A 302 4.20 19.75 -33.32
C ALA A 302 2.81 19.15 -33.02
N ILE A 303 2.13 19.62 -31.97
CA ILE A 303 0.75 19.25 -31.64
C ILE A 303 -0.18 19.57 -32.81
N ILE A 304 -0.05 20.78 -33.37
CA ILE A 304 -0.81 21.20 -34.56
C ILE A 304 -0.44 20.34 -35.78
N SER A 305 0.85 20.06 -36.01
CA SER A 305 1.31 19.23 -37.14
C SER A 305 0.81 17.78 -37.09
N PHE A 306 0.81 17.13 -35.92
CA PHE A 306 0.47 15.71 -35.78
C PHE A 306 -1.04 15.46 -35.61
N LEU A 307 -1.76 16.32 -34.88
CA LEU A 307 -3.19 16.14 -34.66
C LEU A 307 -4.05 16.85 -35.72
N GLY A 308 -3.53 17.92 -36.33
CA GLY A 308 -4.27 18.77 -37.25
C GLY A 308 -5.44 19.46 -36.55
N PRO A 309 -6.61 19.58 -37.21
CA PRO A 309 -7.82 20.11 -36.60
C PRO A 309 -8.21 19.44 -35.28
N ARG A 310 -7.89 18.14 -35.10
CA ARG A 310 -8.22 17.35 -33.88
C ARG A 310 -7.50 17.82 -32.61
N SER A 311 -6.60 18.80 -32.72
CA SER A 311 -6.00 19.51 -31.58
C SER A 311 -6.93 20.56 -30.97
N LEU A 312 -7.95 21.02 -31.70
CA LEU A 312 -8.88 22.07 -31.27
C LEU A 312 -10.04 21.48 -30.45
N LEU A 313 -10.40 22.13 -29.33
CA LEU A 313 -11.56 21.75 -28.53
C LEU A 313 -12.86 21.96 -29.33
N SER A 314 -12.90 22.97 -30.19
CA SER A 314 -14.03 23.32 -31.07
C SER A 314 -14.49 22.18 -31.99
N GLN A 315 -13.62 21.21 -32.33
CA GLN A 315 -14.01 20.01 -33.09
C GLN A 315 -15.02 19.12 -32.36
N SER A 316 -15.13 19.20 -31.02
CA SER A 316 -16.13 18.44 -30.27
C SER A 316 -17.57 18.80 -30.65
N ASN A 317 -17.79 20.02 -31.13
CA ASN A 317 -19.08 20.51 -31.65
C ASN A 317 -19.22 20.38 -33.18
N LEU A 318 -18.28 19.73 -33.87
CA LEU A 318 -18.36 19.48 -35.32
C LEU A 318 -19.06 18.14 -35.60
N SER A 319 -20.23 18.16 -36.23
CA SER A 319 -21.00 16.95 -36.57
C SER A 319 -21.48 16.99 -38.01
N GLY A 320 -21.24 15.90 -38.76
CA GLY A 320 -21.62 15.81 -40.19
C GLY A 320 -20.96 16.87 -41.10
N GLY A 321 -19.87 17.51 -40.65
CA GLY A 321 -19.25 18.67 -41.31
C GLY A 321 -19.87 20.03 -40.97
N PHE A 322 -20.90 20.07 -40.12
CA PHE A 322 -21.52 21.29 -39.61
C PHE A 322 -20.96 21.61 -38.22
N GLN A 323 -20.45 22.83 -38.05
CA GLN A 323 -19.98 23.34 -36.76
C GLN A 323 -21.18 23.84 -35.95
N GLY A 324 -21.45 23.19 -34.81
CA GLY A 324 -22.41 23.67 -33.82
C GLY A 324 -21.90 24.95 -33.12
N PRO A 325 -22.75 25.62 -32.31
CA PRO A 325 -22.38 26.83 -31.59
C PRO A 325 -21.06 26.68 -30.82
N ILE A 326 -20.22 27.71 -30.86
CA ILE A 326 -18.94 27.79 -30.16
C ILE A 326 -18.95 28.97 -29.19
N ALA A 327 -18.10 28.93 -28.17
CA ALA A 327 -18.03 30.00 -27.18
C ALA A 327 -17.44 31.30 -27.79
N PRO A 328 -17.81 32.50 -27.31
CA PRO A 328 -17.20 33.76 -27.76
C PRO A 328 -15.67 33.81 -27.55
N ASN A 329 -15.17 33.02 -26.59
CA ASN A 329 -13.75 32.83 -26.29
C ASN A 329 -13.18 31.48 -26.78
N GLN A 330 -13.77 30.87 -27.81
CA GLN A 330 -13.37 29.54 -28.28
C GLN A 330 -11.89 29.46 -28.68
N TRP A 331 -11.32 30.53 -29.26
CA TRP A 331 -9.90 30.51 -29.65
C TRP A 331 -8.99 30.45 -28.43
N GLN A 332 -9.33 31.10 -27.30
CA GLN A 332 -8.59 30.94 -26.06
C GLN A 332 -8.70 29.49 -25.55
N LEU A 333 -9.89 28.90 -25.58
CA LEU A 333 -10.10 27.50 -25.16
C LEU A 333 -9.30 26.51 -26.02
N ASP A 334 -9.28 26.70 -27.35
CA ASP A 334 -8.52 25.86 -28.27
C ASP A 334 -6.99 25.99 -28.04
N VAL A 335 -6.49 27.20 -27.76
CA VAL A 335 -5.07 27.45 -27.44
C VAL A 335 -4.69 26.91 -26.06
N THR A 336 -5.55 27.05 -25.04
CA THR A 336 -5.35 26.43 -23.72
C THR A 336 -5.31 24.90 -23.85
N HIS A 337 -6.19 24.31 -24.65
CA HIS A 337 -6.21 22.87 -24.91
C HIS A 337 -4.91 22.37 -25.58
N TRP A 338 -4.28 23.16 -26.47
CA TRP A 338 -2.93 22.86 -26.97
C TRP A 338 -1.87 22.84 -25.87
N GLN A 339 -1.93 23.78 -24.92
CA GLN A 339 -1.02 23.82 -23.78
C GLN A 339 -1.26 22.64 -22.82
N ASP A 340 -2.51 22.24 -22.59
CA ASP A 340 -2.86 21.06 -21.78
C ASP A 340 -2.33 19.76 -22.42
N ILE A 341 -2.45 19.62 -23.75
CA ILE A 341 -1.84 18.52 -24.51
C ILE A 341 -0.31 18.55 -24.35
N SER A 342 0.32 19.73 -24.42
CA SER A 342 1.76 19.87 -24.23
C SER A 342 2.22 19.41 -22.83
N LEU A 343 1.51 19.84 -21.79
CA LEU A 343 1.80 19.45 -20.41
C LEU A 343 1.58 17.95 -20.16
N ALA A 344 0.53 17.36 -20.74
CA ALA A 344 0.29 15.92 -20.69
C ALA A 344 1.39 15.13 -21.42
N ALA A 345 1.83 15.60 -22.59
CA ALA A 345 2.93 15.00 -23.34
C ALA A 345 4.28 15.07 -22.57
N ILE A 346 4.55 16.17 -21.87
CA ILE A 346 5.72 16.27 -20.96
C ILE A 346 5.61 15.22 -19.84
N GLN A 347 4.45 15.08 -19.19
CA GLN A 347 4.26 14.08 -18.13
C GLN A 347 4.48 12.64 -18.65
N GLN A 348 4.01 12.35 -19.87
CA GLN A 348 4.27 11.07 -20.53
C GLN A 348 5.74 10.89 -20.93
N ALA A 349 6.47 11.96 -21.29
CA ALA A 349 7.89 11.89 -21.66
C ALA A 349 8.76 11.35 -20.52
N PHE A 350 8.59 11.86 -19.29
CA PHE A 350 9.35 11.38 -18.12
C PHE A 350 9.12 9.90 -17.83
N LEU A 351 7.93 9.37 -18.15
CA LEU A 351 7.60 7.96 -18.03
C LEU A 351 8.18 7.13 -19.19
N ALA A 352 8.05 7.60 -20.42
CA ALA A 352 8.55 6.94 -21.63
C ALA A 352 10.08 6.83 -21.65
N THR A 353 10.80 7.90 -21.29
CA THR A 353 12.28 7.90 -21.17
C THR A 353 12.77 6.95 -20.08
N ALA A 354 12.00 6.77 -19.00
CA ALA A 354 12.36 5.89 -17.88
C ALA A 354 12.19 4.39 -18.22
N ILE A 355 11.17 4.05 -19.02
CA ILE A 355 10.86 2.67 -19.39
C ILE A 355 11.59 2.25 -20.68
N GLY A 356 11.67 3.15 -21.65
CA GLY A 356 12.13 2.84 -23.01
C GLY A 356 11.15 1.98 -23.81
N PRO A 357 11.49 1.66 -25.07
CA PRO A 357 10.73 0.70 -25.86
C PRO A 357 10.98 -0.74 -25.39
N THR A 358 9.96 -1.58 -25.51
CA THR A 358 10.02 -3.04 -25.36
C THR A 358 10.08 -3.76 -26.71
N ASP A 359 9.65 -3.09 -27.78
CA ASP A 359 9.62 -3.62 -29.14
C ASP A 359 11.01 -3.69 -29.81
N ALA A 360 11.23 -4.76 -30.59
CA ALA A 360 12.52 -5.10 -31.18
C ALA A 360 12.90 -4.27 -32.43
N GLU A 361 11.93 -3.68 -33.13
CA GLU A 361 12.21 -2.75 -34.23
C GLU A 361 12.61 -1.38 -33.66
N THR A 362 11.81 -0.87 -32.72
CA THR A 362 12.02 0.41 -32.03
C THR A 362 13.34 0.43 -31.25
N LEU A 363 13.75 -0.71 -30.66
CA LEU A 363 15.03 -0.85 -29.95
C LEU A 363 16.27 -0.61 -30.84
N GLN A 364 16.18 -0.76 -32.16
CA GLN A 364 17.32 -0.52 -33.06
C GLN A 364 17.68 0.97 -33.16
N ALA A 365 16.69 1.85 -33.02
CA ALA A 365 16.87 3.30 -32.99
C ALA A 365 17.04 3.84 -31.55
N HIS A 366 17.12 2.98 -30.53
CA HIS A 366 17.09 3.41 -29.13
C HIS A 366 18.48 3.42 -28.49
N GLN A 367 18.79 4.50 -27.77
CA GLN A 367 20.05 4.66 -27.04
C GLN A 367 19.80 4.75 -25.53
N ASN A 368 20.13 3.66 -24.85
CA ASN A 368 20.12 3.57 -23.39
C ASN A 368 21.18 4.48 -22.76
N TYR A 369 20.82 5.17 -21.66
CA TYR A 369 21.78 5.99 -20.94
C TYR A 369 22.88 5.10 -20.31
N THR A 370 24.13 5.35 -20.66
CA THR A 370 25.26 4.49 -20.27
C THR A 370 25.89 4.87 -18.93
N THR A 371 25.91 6.16 -18.58
CA THR A 371 26.62 6.70 -17.41
C THR A 371 25.92 6.40 -16.08
N THR A 372 26.70 6.29 -14.99
CA THR A 372 26.19 5.97 -13.65
C THR A 372 25.16 7.00 -13.16
N GLU A 373 25.39 8.29 -13.40
CA GLU A 373 24.52 9.36 -12.91
C GLU A 373 23.19 9.43 -13.67
N LEU A 374 23.16 9.12 -14.98
CA LEU A 374 21.90 9.01 -15.73
C LEU A 374 21.15 7.73 -15.35
N LYS A 375 21.84 6.58 -15.22
CA LYS A 375 21.24 5.33 -14.72
C LYS A 375 20.65 5.47 -13.31
N LYS A 376 21.27 6.29 -12.45
CA LYS A 376 20.73 6.64 -11.13
C LYS A 376 19.39 7.38 -11.23
N LEU A 377 19.23 8.28 -12.22
CA LEU A 377 17.97 8.99 -12.46
C LEU A 377 16.90 8.06 -13.03
N CYS A 378 17.25 7.16 -13.95
CA CYS A 378 16.38 6.08 -14.41
C CYS A 378 15.82 5.26 -13.24
N ASN A 379 16.71 4.71 -12.43
CA ASN A 379 16.40 3.85 -11.29
C ASN A 379 15.92 4.64 -10.04
N SER A 380 15.42 5.87 -10.24
CA SER A 380 14.78 6.71 -9.24
C SER A 380 13.36 7.15 -9.64
N GLN A 381 12.87 6.77 -10.84
CA GLN A 381 11.54 7.15 -11.31
C GLN A 381 10.45 6.31 -10.65
N LYS A 382 9.41 6.97 -10.14
CA LYS A 382 8.28 6.35 -9.44
C LYS A 382 6.97 6.69 -10.12
N ILE A 383 6.04 5.74 -10.11
CA ILE A 383 4.63 5.97 -10.49
C ILE A 383 3.69 5.56 -9.36
N ARG A 384 2.39 5.77 -9.57
CA ARG A 384 1.34 5.23 -8.71
C ARG A 384 0.73 3.99 -9.36
N SER A 385 0.61 2.90 -8.61
CA SER A 385 -0.10 1.69 -9.06
C SER A 385 -1.03 1.16 -7.97
N THR A 386 -2.04 0.39 -8.38
CA THR A 386 -2.94 -0.39 -7.50
C THR A 386 -2.65 -1.90 -7.55
N THR A 387 -1.90 -2.39 -8.55
CA THR A 387 -1.55 -3.81 -8.71
C THR A 387 -0.41 -4.28 -7.81
N TYR A 388 0.30 -3.33 -7.20
CA TYR A 388 1.38 -3.55 -6.25
C TYR A 388 1.11 -2.74 -4.97
N ALA A 389 1.79 -3.10 -3.88
CA ALA A 389 1.80 -2.27 -2.67
C ALA A 389 3.22 -2.11 -2.12
N SER A 390 3.51 -0.93 -1.60
CA SER A 390 4.78 -0.58 -0.98
C SER A 390 4.65 -0.50 0.53
N PHE A 391 5.69 -0.92 1.25
CA PHE A 391 5.77 -1.00 2.71
C PHE A 391 7.03 -0.32 3.22
N SER A 392 6.95 0.35 4.37
CA SER A 392 8.16 0.87 5.04
C SER A 392 8.94 -0.28 5.70
N LEU A 393 10.15 -0.57 5.22
CA LEU A 393 11.05 -1.54 5.84
C LEU A 393 11.38 -1.16 7.29
N PHE A 394 11.51 0.14 7.57
CA PHE A 394 11.68 0.64 8.94
C PHE A 394 10.48 0.26 9.82
N GLY A 395 9.25 0.45 9.35
CA GLY A 395 8.03 0.06 10.08
C GLY A 395 7.91 -1.46 10.27
N LEU A 396 8.31 -2.25 9.26
CA LEU A 396 8.35 -3.71 9.37
C LEU A 396 9.38 -4.16 10.43
N TYR A 397 10.63 -3.68 10.37
CA TYR A 397 11.66 -4.03 11.36
C TYR A 397 11.30 -3.56 12.78
N PHE A 398 10.73 -2.35 12.92
CA PHE A 398 10.24 -1.83 14.21
C PHE A 398 9.08 -2.65 14.79
N THR A 399 8.33 -3.38 13.96
CA THR A 399 7.27 -4.31 14.40
C THR A 399 7.85 -5.70 14.73
N PHE A 400 8.60 -6.28 13.79
CA PHE A 400 9.05 -7.67 13.89
C PHE A 400 10.19 -7.88 14.89
N ILE A 401 11.17 -6.98 15.00
CA ILE A 401 12.32 -7.19 15.89
C ILE A 401 11.91 -7.07 17.39
N PRO A 402 11.23 -6.00 17.85
CA PRO A 402 10.77 -5.95 19.24
C PRO A 402 9.72 -7.02 19.54
N GLY A 403 8.82 -7.31 18.58
CA GLY A 403 7.84 -8.39 18.71
C GLY A 403 8.49 -9.76 18.95
N PHE A 404 9.52 -10.11 18.17
CA PHE A 404 10.27 -11.35 18.34
C PHE A 404 10.99 -11.40 19.71
N LEU A 405 11.58 -10.28 20.16
CA LEU A 405 12.21 -10.20 21.48
C LEU A 405 11.21 -10.37 22.63
N ILE A 406 9.98 -9.86 22.50
CA ILE A 406 8.88 -10.09 23.46
C ILE A 406 8.47 -11.56 23.46
N VAL A 407 8.27 -12.16 22.28
CA VAL A 407 7.94 -13.59 22.13
C VAL A 407 9.01 -14.48 22.78
N LEU A 408 10.28 -14.23 22.46
CA LEU A 408 11.43 -14.95 23.01
C LEU A 408 11.51 -14.80 24.54
N THR A 409 11.34 -13.58 25.05
CA THR A 409 11.31 -13.33 26.50
C THR A 409 10.19 -14.12 27.18
N SER A 410 8.98 -14.14 26.60
CA SER A 410 7.85 -14.89 27.15
C SER A 410 8.09 -16.40 27.21
N PHE A 411 8.89 -16.98 26.30
CA PHE A 411 9.26 -18.40 26.36
C PHE A 411 10.42 -18.66 27.34
N LEU A 412 11.35 -17.73 27.51
CA LEU A 412 12.48 -17.87 28.42
C LEU A 412 12.14 -17.64 29.90
N LEU A 413 11.01 -16.98 30.22
CA LEU A 413 10.65 -16.64 31.60
C LEU A 413 10.62 -17.85 32.56
N GLU A 414 9.91 -18.93 32.21
CA GLU A 414 9.79 -20.08 33.12
C GLU A 414 11.12 -20.87 33.26
N PRO A 415 11.87 -21.18 32.18
CA PRO A 415 13.21 -21.76 32.29
C PRO A 415 14.21 -20.92 33.08
N VAL A 416 14.24 -19.60 32.87
CA VAL A 416 15.10 -18.67 33.62
C VAL A 416 14.66 -18.59 35.09
N SER A 417 13.36 -18.63 35.37
CA SER A 417 12.83 -18.66 36.74
C SER A 417 13.26 -19.92 37.49
N ALA A 418 13.15 -21.10 36.87
CA ALA A 418 13.60 -22.36 37.45
C ALA A 418 15.13 -22.41 37.67
N TRP A 419 15.91 -21.87 36.73
CA TRP A 419 17.37 -21.74 36.87
C TRP A 419 17.77 -20.76 37.99
N LEU A 420 17.07 -19.64 38.12
CA LEU A 420 17.25 -18.68 39.22
C LEU A 420 16.85 -19.28 40.57
N HIS A 421 15.78 -20.07 40.63
CA HIS A 421 15.38 -20.81 41.83
C HIS A 421 16.48 -21.78 42.27
N LYS A 422 17.06 -22.56 41.33
CA LYS A 422 18.22 -23.44 41.61
C LYS A 422 19.45 -22.67 42.09
N ARG A 423 19.57 -21.38 41.79
CA ARG A 423 20.59 -20.44 42.32
C ARG A 423 20.15 -19.70 43.60
N LYS A 424 19.10 -20.16 44.28
CA LYS A 424 18.50 -19.58 45.50
C LYS A 424 17.93 -18.15 45.35
N TYR A 425 17.72 -17.66 44.13
CA TYR A 425 17.11 -16.34 43.90
C TYR A 425 15.57 -16.43 43.88
N ARG A 426 14.90 -15.55 44.64
CA ARG A 426 13.42 -15.45 44.74
C ARG A 426 12.69 -16.79 44.87
N GLN A 427 13.21 -17.71 45.70
CA GLN A 427 12.72 -19.09 45.76
C GLN A 427 11.21 -19.19 46.04
N HIS A 428 10.69 -18.39 46.98
CA HIS A 428 9.25 -18.32 47.29
C HIS A 428 8.41 -17.92 46.07
N ALA A 429 8.81 -16.89 45.32
CA ALA A 429 8.05 -16.40 44.18
C ALA A 429 8.02 -17.38 43.01
N HIS A 430 9.07 -18.19 42.84
CA HIS A 430 9.06 -19.30 41.87
C HIS A 430 8.13 -20.42 42.33
N LEU A 431 8.24 -20.87 43.59
CA LEU A 431 7.38 -21.93 44.12
C LEU A 431 5.90 -21.52 44.13
N GLU A 432 5.59 -20.28 44.50
CA GLU A 432 4.23 -19.73 44.45
C GLU A 432 3.70 -19.63 43.00
N TRP A 433 4.56 -19.31 42.01
CA TRP A 433 4.15 -19.34 40.59
C TRP A 433 3.83 -20.76 40.12
N THR A 434 4.62 -21.74 40.55
CA THR A 434 4.41 -23.15 40.19
C THR A 434 3.21 -23.76 40.92
N THR A 435 3.04 -23.57 42.24
CA THR A 435 1.92 -24.12 43.00
C THR A 435 0.57 -23.53 42.60
N ASN A 436 0.53 -22.28 42.14
CA ASN A 436 -0.69 -21.68 41.57
C ASN A 436 -1.05 -22.21 40.17
N ALA A 437 -0.25 -23.07 39.52
CA ALA A 437 -0.62 -23.67 38.24
C ALA A 437 -1.75 -24.69 38.42
N THR A 438 -2.69 -24.79 37.48
CA THR A 438 -3.90 -25.62 37.58
C THR A 438 -3.66 -27.04 38.11
N LEU A 439 -2.64 -27.74 37.59
CA LEU A 439 -2.33 -29.13 38.00
C LEU A 439 -1.72 -29.21 39.42
N GLN A 440 -0.96 -28.21 39.84
CA GLN A 440 -0.42 -28.16 41.21
C GLN A 440 -1.46 -27.70 42.24
N LEU A 441 -2.44 -26.87 41.83
CA LEU A 441 -3.64 -26.60 42.63
C LEU A 441 -4.51 -27.86 42.77
N GLN A 442 -4.67 -28.65 41.70
CA GLN A 442 -5.34 -29.95 41.77
C GLN A 442 -4.60 -30.90 42.72
N ARG A 443 -3.27 -31.01 42.63
CA ARG A 443 -2.42 -31.80 43.54
C ARG A 443 -2.67 -31.45 45.01
N LEU A 444 -2.56 -30.17 45.35
CA LEU A 444 -2.80 -29.67 46.71
C LEU A 444 -4.20 -30.03 47.23
N ALA A 445 -5.23 -29.93 46.40
CA ALA A 445 -6.59 -30.33 46.79
C ALA A 445 -6.73 -31.83 47.09
N HIS A 446 -5.94 -32.69 46.43
CA HIS A 446 -5.90 -34.14 46.70
C HIS A 446 -5.04 -34.48 47.93
N GLU A 447 -3.93 -33.76 48.14
CA GLU A 447 -3.07 -33.92 49.33
C GLU A 447 -3.81 -33.57 50.64
N GLU A 448 -4.64 -32.52 50.64
CA GLU A 448 -5.44 -32.15 51.83
C GLU A 448 -6.47 -33.22 52.24
N ILE A 449 -7.09 -33.92 51.26
CA ILE A 449 -7.92 -35.10 51.54
C ILE A 449 -7.11 -36.40 51.72
N ARG A 450 -5.77 -36.32 51.73
CA ARG A 450 -4.81 -37.41 51.93
C ARG A 450 -4.83 -38.50 50.85
N VAL A 451 -5.03 -38.13 49.59
CA VAL A 451 -5.12 -39.06 48.45
C VAL A 451 -3.98 -38.85 47.45
N GLY A 452 -3.35 -39.96 47.04
CA GLY A 452 -2.26 -40.03 46.06
C GLY A 452 -0.86 -39.88 46.67
N THR A 453 0.11 -40.67 46.19
CA THR A 453 1.53 -40.51 46.55
C THR A 453 2.20 -39.58 45.54
N TRP A 454 2.08 -38.28 45.76
CA TRP A 454 2.56 -37.27 44.82
C TRP A 454 4.07 -37.11 44.80
N SER A 455 4.60 -36.83 43.61
CA SER A 455 5.98 -36.48 43.31
C SER A 455 6.04 -35.41 42.21
N GLU A 456 7.22 -34.85 41.93
CA GLU A 456 7.40 -33.67 41.06
C GLU A 456 6.58 -32.44 41.52
N CYS A 457 6.38 -32.33 42.84
CA CYS A 457 5.59 -31.28 43.51
C CYS A 457 6.16 -29.84 43.38
N THR A 458 7.29 -29.67 42.69
CA THR A 458 7.97 -28.40 42.40
C THR A 458 8.00 -28.03 40.92
N ASP A 459 7.51 -28.90 40.04
CA ASP A 459 7.62 -28.79 38.59
C ASP A 459 6.24 -28.49 37.96
N THR A 460 6.12 -28.40 36.64
CA THR A 460 4.84 -27.94 36.03
C THR A 460 3.73 -28.99 36.07
N ILE A 461 4.08 -30.28 36.12
CA ILE A 461 3.16 -31.42 36.10
C ILE A 461 3.54 -32.34 37.28
N PRO A 462 2.73 -32.41 38.36
CA PRO A 462 2.93 -33.38 39.43
C PRO A 462 2.44 -34.77 39.01
N VAL A 463 3.07 -35.83 39.52
CA VAL A 463 2.76 -37.23 39.16
C VAL A 463 2.60 -38.12 40.39
N THR A 464 1.67 -39.07 40.32
CA THR A 464 1.41 -40.11 41.33
C THR A 464 2.19 -41.39 41.01
N LYS A 465 2.03 -42.44 41.83
CA LYS A 465 2.40 -43.80 41.37
C LYS A 465 1.40 -44.30 40.32
N ALA A 466 1.78 -45.39 39.65
CA ALA A 466 0.86 -46.16 38.82
C ALA A 466 -0.34 -46.66 39.63
N ASP A 467 -1.50 -46.72 38.99
CA ASP A 467 -2.75 -47.34 39.48
C ASP A 467 -3.33 -46.77 40.79
N GLU A 468 -2.85 -45.60 41.26
CA GLU A 468 -3.44 -44.89 42.41
C GLU A 468 -4.76 -44.19 42.02
N LEU A 469 -5.85 -44.54 42.71
CA LEU A 469 -7.15 -43.88 42.54
C LEU A 469 -7.16 -42.51 43.22
N LEU A 470 -7.62 -41.49 42.48
CA LEU A 470 -7.78 -40.12 42.97
C LEU A 470 -9.22 -39.83 43.44
N GLY A 471 -9.35 -38.82 44.31
CA GLY A 471 -10.63 -38.39 44.86
C GLY A 471 -11.58 -37.85 43.78
N CYS A 472 -12.89 -38.01 44.03
CA CYS A 472 -13.95 -37.57 43.13
C CYS A 472 -14.75 -36.42 43.74
N LEU A 473 -15.53 -35.72 42.90
CA LEU A 473 -16.38 -34.62 43.36
C LEU A 473 -17.65 -35.17 44.01
N ASP A 474 -17.82 -34.93 45.31
CA ASP A 474 -19.10 -35.12 45.99
C ASP A 474 -20.03 -33.92 45.70
N ILE A 475 -21.19 -34.24 45.14
CA ILE A 475 -22.23 -33.30 44.72
C ILE A 475 -23.48 -33.37 45.59
N THR A 476 -23.40 -34.01 46.77
CA THR A 476 -24.52 -34.15 47.73
C THR A 476 -25.04 -32.79 48.20
N ASP A 477 -24.18 -31.76 48.29
CA ASP A 477 -24.58 -30.36 48.37
C ASP A 477 -24.24 -29.64 47.04
N LEU A 478 -25.27 -29.36 46.24
CA LEU A 478 -25.14 -28.65 44.96
C LEU A 478 -24.67 -27.19 45.09
N THR A 479 -24.71 -26.61 46.29
CA THR A 479 -24.24 -25.24 46.60
C THR A 479 -22.83 -25.21 47.17
N HIS A 480 -22.35 -26.33 47.71
CA HIS A 480 -21.01 -26.50 48.27
C HIS A 480 -20.43 -27.89 47.94
N PRO A 481 -20.15 -28.19 46.66
CA PRO A 481 -19.54 -29.45 46.26
C PRO A 481 -18.10 -29.54 46.78
N ILE A 482 -17.70 -30.73 47.25
CA ILE A 482 -16.39 -30.97 47.88
C ILE A 482 -15.65 -32.09 47.17
N LEU A 483 -14.31 -32.12 47.27
CA LEU A 483 -13.54 -33.28 46.85
C LEU A 483 -13.58 -34.32 47.97
N ALA A 484 -13.97 -35.55 47.65
CA ALA A 484 -14.04 -36.67 48.58
C ALA A 484 -13.00 -37.74 48.20
N PRO A 485 -12.43 -38.48 49.18
CA PRO A 485 -11.57 -39.61 48.87
C PRO A 485 -12.36 -40.72 48.15
N PRO A 486 -11.68 -41.62 47.40
CA PRO A 486 -12.31 -42.82 46.87
C PRO A 486 -13.01 -43.58 48.00
N LYS A 487 -14.26 -43.99 47.77
CA LYS A 487 -14.93 -44.93 48.67
C LYS A 487 -14.21 -46.26 48.58
N GLU A 488 -13.85 -46.85 49.71
CA GLU A 488 -13.34 -48.22 49.74
C GLU A 488 -14.40 -49.14 49.12
N ILE A 489 -14.01 -49.86 48.07
CA ILE A 489 -14.87 -50.89 47.48
C ILE A 489 -14.66 -52.13 48.35
N ASP A 490 -15.51 -52.29 49.35
CA ASP A 490 -15.72 -53.57 50.03
C ASP A 490 -16.21 -54.60 48.99
N VAL A 491 -15.26 -55.26 48.32
CA VAL A 491 -15.54 -56.42 47.48
C VAL A 491 -15.81 -57.60 48.41
N PRO A 492 -17.04 -58.12 48.51
CA PRO A 492 -17.32 -59.26 49.38
C PRO A 492 -16.68 -60.49 48.75
N PHE A 493 -15.53 -60.92 49.27
CA PHE A 493 -14.86 -62.14 48.84
C PHE A 493 -15.67 -63.37 49.28
N GLN A 494 -16.67 -63.73 48.48
CA GLN A 494 -17.28 -65.05 48.55
C GLN A 494 -16.34 -66.05 47.90
N ALA A 495 -15.43 -66.62 48.70
CA ALA A 495 -14.93 -67.95 48.43
C ALA A 495 -16.13 -68.91 48.43
N GLN A 496 -16.43 -69.50 47.27
CA GLN A 496 -17.33 -70.63 47.18
C GLN A 496 -16.47 -71.88 47.00
N GLU A 497 -16.34 -72.66 48.06
CA GLU A 497 -15.67 -73.96 48.02
C GLU A 497 -16.40 -74.87 47.02
N VAL A 498 -15.62 -75.54 46.17
CA VAL A 498 -16.11 -76.60 45.29
C VAL A 498 -15.32 -77.86 45.65
N ASP A 499 -16.02 -78.82 46.25
CA ASP A 499 -15.45 -80.07 46.74
C ASP A 499 -15.24 -81.10 45.59
N GLU A 500 -14.34 -82.07 45.79
CA GLU A 500 -13.65 -82.75 44.69
C GLU A 500 -14.21 -84.14 44.28
N THR A 501 -14.56 -84.28 42.99
CA THR A 501 -14.31 -85.49 42.15
C THR A 501 -15.12 -86.79 42.49
N PRO A 502 -14.98 -87.94 41.78
CA PRO A 502 -14.14 -88.29 40.62
C PRO A 502 -14.83 -89.03 39.44
N ASP A 503 -13.99 -89.59 38.55
CA ASP A 503 -14.22 -90.57 37.47
C ASP A 503 -14.85 -90.08 36.14
N THR A 504 -14.33 -90.40 34.93
CA THR A 504 -13.15 -91.23 34.55
C THR A 504 -12.54 -90.84 33.17
N ILE A 505 -11.20 -90.91 33.06
CA ILE A 505 -10.34 -91.53 32.00
C ILE A 505 -11.06 -91.91 30.66
N GLU A 506 -10.64 -91.61 29.42
CA GLU A 506 -9.36 -91.21 28.74
C GLU A 506 -9.70 -90.36 27.46
N GLY A 507 -8.80 -89.81 26.61
CA GLY A 507 -7.33 -89.78 26.56
C GLY A 507 -6.74 -89.30 25.20
N ASP A 508 -5.44 -88.98 25.21
CA ASP A 508 -4.50 -88.69 24.08
C ASP A 508 -4.79 -87.51 23.11
N SER A 509 -3.90 -87.31 22.10
CA SER A 509 -3.40 -85.98 21.68
C SER A 509 -3.36 -85.70 20.16
N VAL A 510 -3.21 -84.40 19.79
CA VAL A 510 -2.17 -83.82 18.90
C VAL A 510 -2.48 -82.34 18.58
N GLU A 511 -1.46 -81.57 18.16
CA GLU A 511 -1.47 -80.13 17.85
C GLU A 511 -2.29 -79.74 16.61
N GLU A 512 -2.76 -78.49 16.55
CA GLU A 512 -2.83 -77.72 15.29
C GLU A 512 -2.43 -76.26 15.53
N THR A 513 -1.73 -75.63 14.59
CA THR A 513 -1.15 -74.27 14.74
C THR A 513 -1.36 -73.43 13.47
N LEU A 514 -1.64 -72.13 13.60
CA LEU A 514 -1.45 -71.20 12.48
C LEU A 514 -1.24 -69.72 12.89
N ASN A 515 -0.06 -69.21 12.52
CA ASN A 515 0.25 -67.79 12.25
C ASN A 515 0.23 -67.62 10.71
N THR A 516 0.00 -66.47 10.04
CA THR A 516 0.21 -65.03 10.35
C THR A 516 -0.56 -64.16 9.29
N PRO A 517 -0.79 -62.83 9.45
CA PRO A 517 -1.50 -61.92 8.50
C PRO A 517 -0.50 -61.14 7.58
N PRO A 518 -0.88 -60.30 6.55
CA PRO A 518 -1.44 -58.93 6.77
C PRO A 518 -2.15 -58.15 5.60
N ILE A 519 -2.67 -56.93 5.92
CA ILE A 519 -2.77 -55.65 5.11
C ILE A 519 -3.64 -55.53 3.81
N SER A 520 -4.80 -54.84 3.97
CA SER A 520 -5.49 -53.75 3.16
C SER A 520 -5.62 -53.77 1.60
N PRO A 521 -6.38 -52.86 0.90
CA PRO A 521 -7.28 -51.75 1.33
C PRO A 521 -8.66 -51.57 0.57
N SER A 522 -9.49 -50.63 1.06
CA SER A 522 -10.44 -49.71 0.36
C SER A 522 -11.57 -50.16 -0.61
N SER A 523 -12.80 -49.64 -0.39
CA SER A 523 -13.73 -49.11 -1.43
C SER A 523 -14.94 -48.37 -0.82
N ASN A 524 -15.52 -47.37 -1.53
CA ASN A 524 -16.69 -46.56 -1.11
C ASN A 524 -17.96 -46.91 -1.93
N VAL A 525 -19.16 -46.79 -1.33
CA VAL A 525 -20.45 -46.48 -2.00
C VAL A 525 -21.39 -45.73 -1.03
N ASP A 526 -22.05 -44.67 -1.50
CA ASP A 526 -23.06 -43.85 -0.78
C ASP A 526 -24.52 -44.35 -0.99
N ILE A 527 -25.50 -43.86 -0.20
CA ILE A 527 -26.90 -43.67 -0.64
C ILE A 527 -27.71 -42.70 0.28
N HIS A 528 -28.79 -42.13 -0.28
CA HIS A 528 -29.49 -40.92 0.17
C HIS A 528 -30.53 -41.05 1.31
N SER A 529 -30.64 -39.95 2.07
CA SER A 529 -31.88 -39.22 2.44
C SER A 529 -31.48 -37.82 2.99
N GLU A 530 -32.28 -36.77 3.14
CA GLU A 530 -33.55 -36.22 2.56
C GLU A 530 -33.61 -34.72 3.01
N ILE A 531 -34.40 -33.76 2.48
CA ILE A 531 -35.49 -33.70 1.48
C ILE A 531 -35.39 -32.34 0.72
N SER A 532 -36.44 -31.85 0.03
CA SER A 532 -36.53 -30.46 -0.50
C SER A 532 -37.99 -30.02 -0.63
N ASP A 533 -38.33 -28.72 -0.47
CA ASP A 533 -39.31 -28.04 -1.36
C ASP A 533 -39.50 -26.50 -1.15
N LEU A 534 -40.21 -25.90 -2.13
CA LEU A 534 -40.80 -24.54 -2.20
C LEU A 534 -39.87 -23.30 -2.32
N SER A 535 -40.14 -22.32 -3.19
CA SER A 535 -40.76 -22.29 -4.54
C SER A 535 -40.56 -20.88 -5.15
N ALA A 536 -40.42 -20.75 -6.47
CA ALA A 536 -40.24 -19.46 -7.15
C ALA A 536 -41.53 -18.61 -7.24
N GLY A 537 -41.38 -17.28 -7.42
CA GLY A 537 -42.48 -16.35 -7.70
C GLY A 537 -42.09 -15.29 -8.72
N THR A 538 -42.90 -15.13 -9.78
CA THR A 538 -42.61 -14.28 -10.96
C THR A 538 -43.46 -13.01 -10.98
N ILE A 539 -42.83 -11.83 -11.12
CA ILE A 539 -43.45 -10.55 -11.50
C ILE A 539 -42.45 -9.85 -12.44
N VAL A 540 -42.63 -9.92 -13.77
CA VAL A 540 -43.37 -8.96 -14.64
C VAL A 540 -42.62 -7.64 -14.87
N VAL A 541 -42.48 -7.29 -16.16
CA VAL A 541 -41.95 -6.01 -16.66
C VAL A 541 -43.12 -5.08 -16.97
N GLU A 542 -43.06 -3.82 -16.53
CA GLU A 542 -43.99 -2.77 -16.93
C GLU A 542 -43.27 -1.40 -17.04
N SER A 543 -43.86 -0.41 -17.70
CA SER A 543 -43.12 0.65 -18.38
C SER A 543 -43.67 2.08 -18.21
N ASN A 544 -42.77 3.04 -17.93
CA ASN A 544 -43.00 4.51 -18.00
C ASN A 544 -44.06 5.05 -17.00
N PRO A 545 -44.30 6.39 -16.87
CA PRO A 545 -43.75 7.53 -17.62
C PRO A 545 -43.12 8.66 -16.75
N SER A 546 -42.73 9.76 -17.41
CA SER A 546 -42.49 11.07 -16.78
C SER A 546 -43.79 11.74 -16.31
N PRO A 547 -43.70 12.80 -15.47
CA PRO A 547 -44.29 14.07 -15.90
C PRO A 547 -43.43 15.32 -15.60
N GLN A 548 -43.86 16.46 -16.16
CA GLN A 548 -43.40 17.83 -15.88
C GLN A 548 -44.43 18.54 -14.94
N GLY A 549 -44.11 19.71 -14.36
CA GLY A 549 -45.16 20.65 -13.88
C GLY A 549 -44.88 21.50 -12.63
N ASP A 550 -44.26 22.67 -12.85
CA ASP A 550 -44.57 24.01 -12.31
C ASP A 550 -45.04 24.31 -10.86
N GLY A 551 -44.42 25.35 -10.27
CA GLY A 551 -45.02 26.27 -9.28
C GLY A 551 -44.60 26.12 -7.81
N LEU A 552 -44.52 27.18 -6.99
CA LEU A 552 -44.58 28.63 -7.25
C LEU A 552 -44.11 29.44 -6.00
N ASN A 553 -43.27 30.49 -6.16
CA ASN A 553 -43.01 31.61 -5.20
C ASN A 553 -42.44 31.27 -3.79
N THR A 554 -41.77 32.13 -3.01
CA THR A 554 -41.12 33.48 -3.15
C THR A 554 -40.09 33.63 -1.96
N ASP A 555 -39.49 34.75 -1.49
CA ASP A 555 -39.47 36.24 -1.72
C ASP A 555 -38.07 36.77 -1.26
N GLU A 556 -37.44 37.73 -1.98
CA GLU A 556 -37.15 39.13 -1.55
C GLU A 556 -35.73 39.37 -0.93
N GLU A 557 -35.33 40.65 -0.77
CA GLU A 557 -34.08 41.24 -0.21
C GLU A 557 -32.73 41.00 -0.95
N THR A 558 -31.73 41.90 -0.89
CA THR A 558 -31.63 43.35 -1.28
C THR A 558 -30.13 43.75 -1.33
N ALA A 559 -29.75 44.74 -2.15
CA ALA A 559 -28.40 45.37 -2.10
C ALA A 559 -28.37 46.56 -1.11
N PRO A 560 -27.19 46.97 -0.58
CA PRO A 560 -26.51 48.21 -1.05
C PRO A 560 -24.97 48.21 -0.79
N PRO A 561 -24.22 49.36 -0.79
CA PRO A 561 -23.99 50.33 -1.89
C PRO A 561 -22.47 50.69 -2.10
N GLU A 562 -22.19 51.61 -3.03
CA GLU A 562 -20.94 52.43 -3.07
C GLU A 562 -21.18 53.82 -2.45
N ASP A 563 -20.13 54.49 -1.94
CA ASP A 563 -19.92 55.95 -2.09
C ASP A 563 -18.47 56.41 -1.73
N GLN A 564 -18.07 57.66 -2.01
CA GLN A 564 -16.68 58.18 -1.94
C GLN A 564 -16.34 59.19 -0.79
N PRO A 565 -15.55 60.29 -0.95
CA PRO A 565 -14.14 60.36 -0.47
C PRO A 565 -13.77 61.57 0.45
N SER A 566 -12.54 61.65 1.02
CA SER A 566 -11.71 62.91 1.12
C SER A 566 -10.39 62.89 1.97
N THR A 567 -9.28 63.33 1.33
CA THR A 567 -8.17 64.25 1.76
C THR A 567 -7.47 64.32 3.15
N SER A 568 -6.11 64.44 3.09
CA SER A 568 -5.16 65.15 4.01
C SER A 568 -4.88 64.54 5.41
N SER A 569 -3.76 64.77 6.14
CA SER A 569 -2.50 65.58 6.06
C SER A 569 -1.52 65.07 7.16
N ASP A 570 -0.21 65.38 7.30
CA ASP A 570 0.90 66.01 6.53
C ASP A 570 2.26 65.66 7.26
N HIS A 571 3.40 66.28 6.91
CA HIS A 571 4.78 66.22 7.48
C HIS A 571 5.62 65.01 7.00
N ARG A 572 6.71 65.13 6.19
CA ARG A 572 7.85 66.10 6.06
C ARG A 572 8.88 65.89 7.20
N VAL A 573 10.20 65.71 6.97
CA VAL A 573 11.21 66.62 6.37
C VAL A 573 12.48 65.86 5.88
N GLU A 574 12.85 66.06 4.60
CA GLU A 574 14.18 66.42 3.98
C GLU A 574 15.52 65.81 4.50
N HIS A 575 16.64 65.75 3.76
CA HIS A 575 17.03 66.04 2.36
C HIS A 575 18.38 65.34 2.03
N ASN A 576 18.67 65.01 0.75
CA ASN A 576 19.76 65.68 -0.01
C ASN A 576 19.88 65.24 -1.49
N TYR A 577 20.59 66.05 -2.27
CA TYR A 577 20.83 65.97 -3.73
C TYR A 577 22.02 65.02 -4.09
N HIS A 578 22.39 64.69 -5.35
CA HIS A 578 22.28 65.40 -6.64
C HIS A 578 22.31 64.46 -7.88
N ALA A 579 21.74 64.92 -9.01
CA ALA A 579 22.02 64.67 -10.46
C ALA A 579 22.87 63.44 -10.94
N SER A 580 22.66 62.82 -12.12
CA SER A 580 21.66 62.91 -13.23
C SER A 580 22.03 61.86 -14.31
N GLY A 581 21.19 61.44 -15.28
CA GLY A 581 19.76 61.72 -15.54
C GLY A 581 19.39 61.65 -17.05
N LEU A 582 18.17 61.17 -17.35
CA LEU A 582 17.46 61.12 -18.65
C LEU A 582 17.91 60.08 -19.72
N PRO A 583 17.01 59.66 -20.66
CA PRO A 583 17.04 58.33 -21.29
C PRO A 583 16.88 58.36 -22.84
N ILE A 584 16.54 57.21 -23.44
CA ILE A 584 15.54 57.07 -24.51
C ILE A 584 14.87 55.68 -24.35
N ILE A 585 13.64 55.54 -24.84
CA ILE A 585 12.77 54.35 -24.76
C ILE A 585 12.76 53.65 -26.12
#